data_AF-A0A0A2MU55-F1
#
_entry.id   AF-A0A0A2MU55-F1
#
_cell.length_a   1.000
_cell.length_b   1.000
_cell.length_c   1.000
_cell.angle_alpha   90.00
_cell.angle_beta   90.00
_cell.angle_gamma   90.00
#
_symmetry.space_group_name_H-M   'P 1'
#
loop_
_entity.id
_entity.type
_entity.pdbx_description
1 polymer ?
#
loop_
_entity_poly.entity_id
_entity_poly.type
_entity_poly.pdbx_seq_one_letter_code
_entity_poly.pdbx_strand_id
1 'polypeptide(L)'
;MSFFNFFKKKQPQTPQKVVLADLPALNAWSVFYQQSQFNLYCRFAGSLPGDNADSIYLKSYPELPQLERMLFGDWLYIAFNGIFLQRWDAPDGSTTSLLFIDTETLTVKEIKTDISGKNWSAYLQNNALVFTFSGAAKEVAAITVADTK
;
A
#
# COMPACT_ATOMS: atom_id res chain seq x y z
N MET A 1 -4.32 33.03 -59.34
CA MET A 1 -4.45 32.61 -57.93
C MET A 1 -3.63 31.36 -57.74
N SER A 2 -2.61 31.36 -56.88
CA SER A 2 -2.02 30.13 -56.37
C SER A 2 -1.60 30.40 -54.92
N PHE A 3 -2.37 29.81 -54.00
CA PHE A 3 -2.15 29.82 -52.57
C PHE A 3 -1.32 28.59 -52.23
N PHE A 4 -0.10 28.77 -51.71
CA PHE A 4 0.56 27.72 -50.94
C PHE A 4 1.14 28.34 -49.67
N ASN A 5 0.35 28.22 -48.60
CA ASN A 5 0.75 28.51 -47.25
C ASN A 5 1.17 27.21 -46.55
N PHE A 6 2.32 27.29 -45.87
CA PHE A 6 2.64 26.62 -44.61
C PHE A 6 2.86 25.10 -44.58
N PHE A 7 4.13 24.71 -44.69
CA PHE A 7 4.69 23.66 -43.83
C PHE A 7 5.81 24.26 -42.98
N LYS A 8 5.44 24.79 -41.80
CA LYS A 8 6.42 25.06 -40.73
C LYS A 8 6.89 23.69 -40.21
N LYS A 9 8.13 23.30 -40.55
CA LYS A 9 8.81 22.16 -39.95
C LYS A 9 8.73 22.30 -38.43
N LYS A 10 8.02 21.38 -37.76
CA LYS A 10 8.06 21.28 -36.29
C LYS A 10 9.53 21.05 -35.90
N GLN A 11 10.07 21.95 -35.07
CA GLN A 11 11.42 21.78 -34.53
C GLN A 11 11.47 20.43 -33.79
N PRO A 12 12.53 19.63 -33.98
CA PRO A 12 12.71 18.40 -33.22
C PRO A 12 12.79 18.77 -31.74
N GLN A 13 11.84 18.27 -30.95
CA GLN A 13 11.91 18.37 -29.49
C GLN A 13 13.21 17.69 -29.06
N THR A 14 14.09 18.47 -28.42
CA THR A 14 15.32 17.94 -27.83
C THR A 14 14.90 16.87 -26.83
N PRO A 15 15.39 15.62 -26.93
CA PRO A 15 15.07 14.60 -25.94
C PRO A 15 15.49 15.15 -24.58
N GLN A 16 14.54 15.26 -23.65
CA GLN A 16 14.85 15.66 -22.29
C GLN A 16 15.91 14.70 -21.76
N LYS A 17 17.09 15.25 -21.45
CA LYS A 17 18.20 14.50 -20.89
C LYS A 17 17.75 14.10 -19.48
N VAL A 18 17.32 12.85 -19.32
CA VAL A 18 16.95 12.29 -18.01
C VAL A 18 18.19 12.37 -17.13
N VAL A 19 18.17 13.25 -16.13
CA VAL A 19 19.21 13.32 -15.11
C VAL A 19 18.98 12.13 -14.20
N LEU A 20 19.87 11.14 -14.26
CA LEU A 20 19.75 9.89 -13.47
C LEU A 20 19.63 10.13 -11.96
N ALA A 21 20.08 11.29 -11.46
CA ALA A 21 19.97 11.69 -10.06
C ALA A 21 18.55 12.12 -9.62
N ASP A 22 17.69 12.52 -10.57
CA ASP A 22 16.31 12.95 -10.29
C ASP A 22 15.30 11.80 -10.43
N LEU A 23 15.76 10.61 -10.83
CA LEU A 23 14.94 9.42 -10.76
C LEU A 23 14.84 9.01 -9.29
N PRO A 24 13.63 8.83 -8.70
CA PRO A 24 13.54 8.19 -7.40
C PRO A 24 14.26 6.85 -7.54
N ALA A 25 15.31 6.65 -6.72
CA ALA A 25 16.04 5.40 -6.78
C ALA A 25 15.02 4.29 -6.55
N LEU A 26 14.85 3.41 -7.54
CA LEU A 26 13.84 2.34 -7.54
C LEU A 26 13.88 1.48 -6.26
N ASN A 27 14.98 1.54 -5.51
CA ASN A 27 15.24 0.83 -4.28
C ASN A 27 15.23 1.70 -3.00
N ALA A 28 14.84 2.97 -3.06
CA ALA A 28 14.80 3.85 -1.91
C ALA A 28 13.63 3.48 -0.98
N TRP A 29 13.89 3.50 0.32
CA TRP A 29 12.86 3.44 1.34
C TRP A 29 12.21 4.83 1.48
N SER A 30 10.89 4.89 1.42
CA SER A 30 10.08 6.08 1.69
C SER A 30 9.33 5.94 3.02
N VAL A 31 8.97 7.06 3.63
CA VAL A 31 8.10 7.04 4.82
C VAL A 31 6.69 6.63 4.38
N PHE A 32 6.17 5.57 4.99
CA PHE A 32 4.80 5.10 4.78
C PHE A 32 3.86 5.60 5.88
N TYR A 33 4.32 5.55 7.12
CA TYR A 33 3.64 6.08 8.29
C TYR A 33 4.65 6.55 9.33
N GLN A 34 4.33 7.63 10.03
CA GLN A 34 5.20 8.19 11.07
C GLN A 34 4.34 8.83 12.16
N GLN A 35 4.46 8.33 13.38
CA GLN A 35 3.82 8.92 14.56
C GLN A 35 4.64 8.67 15.81
N SER A 36 4.96 9.76 16.53
CA SER A 36 5.66 9.75 17.81
C SER A 36 6.94 8.91 17.79
N GLN A 37 6.91 7.70 18.35
CA GLN A 37 8.03 6.78 18.50
C GLN A 37 8.05 5.66 17.47
N PHE A 38 7.09 5.61 16.54
CA PHE A 38 6.99 4.57 15.52
C PHE A 38 7.07 5.15 14.11
N ASN A 39 8.04 4.66 13.35
CA ASN A 39 8.19 4.94 11.93
C ASN A 39 8.02 3.66 11.15
N LEU A 40 7.21 3.70 10.10
CA LEU A 40 7.07 2.64 9.11
C LEU A 40 7.53 3.17 7.76
N TYR A 41 8.46 2.46 7.16
CA TYR A 41 9.00 2.74 5.85
C TYR A 41 8.51 1.69 4.87
N CYS A 42 8.23 2.11 3.64
CA CYS A 42 7.90 1.22 2.53
C CYS A 42 8.93 1.31 1.41
N ARG A 43 9.04 0.24 0.63
CA ARG A 43 9.79 0.21 -0.62
C ARG A 43 9.02 -0.63 -1.63
N PHE A 44 8.85 -0.11 -2.84
CA PHE A 44 8.22 -0.85 -3.93
C PHE A 44 8.90 -2.20 -4.18
N ALA A 45 8.11 -3.26 -4.28
CA ALA A 45 8.59 -4.62 -4.53
C ALA A 45 8.18 -5.13 -5.93
N GLY A 46 7.08 -4.61 -6.48
CA GLY A 46 6.54 -5.00 -7.78
C GLY A 46 5.02 -4.82 -7.81
N SER A 47 4.41 -5.10 -8.96
CA SER A 47 2.95 -5.12 -9.11
C SER A 47 2.45 -6.56 -9.23
N LEU A 48 1.28 -6.85 -8.67
CA LEU A 48 0.69 -8.18 -8.74
C LEU A 48 0.31 -8.55 -10.18
N PRO A 49 0.43 -9.82 -10.58
CA PRO A 49 0.04 -10.26 -11.92
C PRO A 49 -1.45 -10.02 -12.19
N GLY A 50 -1.76 -9.39 -13.32
CA GLY A 50 -3.13 -9.22 -13.80
C GLY A 50 -3.98 -8.18 -13.06
N ASP A 51 -3.37 -7.35 -12.21
CA ASP A 51 -4.05 -6.27 -11.49
C ASP A 51 -3.15 -5.04 -11.33
N ASN A 52 -3.75 -3.89 -10.98
CA ASN A 52 -3.02 -2.64 -10.69
C ASN A 52 -2.70 -2.51 -9.18
N ALA A 53 -2.59 -3.63 -8.47
CA ALA A 53 -2.26 -3.64 -7.05
C ALA A 53 -0.75 -3.76 -6.86
N ASP A 54 -0.16 -2.77 -6.18
CA ASP A 54 1.26 -2.74 -5.90
C ASP A 54 1.59 -3.50 -4.61
N SER A 55 2.73 -4.18 -4.66
CA SER A 55 3.36 -4.87 -3.54
C SER A 55 4.53 -4.05 -3.02
N ILE A 56 4.62 -3.93 -1.70
CA ILE A 56 5.66 -3.19 -1.00
C ILE A 56 6.32 -4.08 0.07
N TYR A 57 7.61 -3.84 0.29
CA TYR A 57 8.30 -4.27 1.50
C TYR A 57 8.13 -3.22 2.59
N LEU A 58 8.05 -3.67 3.84
CA LEU A 58 7.97 -2.80 5.00
C LEU A 58 9.19 -2.96 5.91
N LYS A 59 9.59 -1.86 6.54
CA LYS A 59 10.58 -1.82 7.62
C LYS A 59 10.11 -0.82 8.66
N SER A 60 10.20 -1.17 9.94
CA SER A 60 9.82 -0.26 11.03
C SER A 60 11.01 0.18 11.90
N TYR A 61 10.81 1.28 12.62
CA TYR A 61 11.62 1.71 13.75
C TYR A 61 10.71 2.10 14.92
N PRO A 62 10.78 1.42 16.09
CA PRO A 62 11.59 0.23 16.39
C PRO A 62 11.30 -0.96 15.48
N GLU A 63 12.27 -1.88 15.39
CA GLU A 63 12.19 -3.01 14.47
C GLU A 63 11.10 -4.00 14.92
N LEU A 64 10.23 -4.38 13.98
CA LEU A 64 9.22 -5.42 14.12
C LEU A 64 9.58 -6.57 13.19
N PRO A 65 10.19 -7.66 13.69
CA PRO A 65 10.61 -8.80 12.86
C PRO A 65 9.49 -9.44 12.05
N GLN A 66 8.23 -9.31 12.51
CA GLN A 66 7.05 -9.82 11.84
C GLN A 66 6.79 -9.14 10.49
N LEU A 67 7.37 -7.96 10.23
CA LEU A 67 7.23 -7.27 8.94
C LEU A 67 8.30 -7.69 7.92
N GLU A 68 9.38 -8.32 8.38
CA GLU A 68 10.50 -8.64 7.52
C GLU A 68 10.16 -9.78 6.54
N ARG A 69 10.65 -9.64 5.30
CA ARG A 69 10.51 -10.64 4.22
C ARG A 69 9.06 -10.98 3.84
N MET A 70 8.10 -10.19 4.29
CA MET A 70 6.70 -10.27 3.86
C MET A 70 6.41 -9.22 2.78
N LEU A 71 5.38 -9.48 1.97
CA LEU A 71 4.85 -8.54 0.98
C LEU A 71 3.54 -7.95 1.49
N PHE A 72 3.41 -6.64 1.34
CA PHE A 72 2.22 -5.89 1.76
C PHE A 72 1.60 -5.15 0.58
N GLY A 73 0.32 -4.87 0.66
CA GLY A 73 -0.34 -3.94 -0.26
C GLY A 73 0.11 -2.52 0.02
N ASP A 74 0.10 -1.66 -1.00
CA ASP A 74 0.21 -0.21 -0.83
C ASP A 74 -1.10 0.38 -0.28
N TRP A 75 -1.48 -0.12 0.90
CA TRP A 75 -2.70 0.23 1.61
C TRP A 75 -2.46 0.18 3.11
N LEU A 76 -2.87 1.24 3.80
CA LEU A 76 -2.90 1.31 5.26
C LEU A 76 -4.14 2.05 5.74
N TYR A 77 -4.58 1.73 6.96
CA TYR A 77 -5.63 2.48 7.63
C TYR A 77 -5.28 2.73 9.10
N ILE A 78 -5.48 3.95 9.58
CA ILE A 78 -5.06 4.36 10.93
C ILE A 78 -6.29 4.43 11.83
N ALA A 79 -6.30 3.65 12.91
CA ALA A 79 -7.33 3.72 13.96
C ALA A 79 -6.87 3.03 15.24
N PHE A 80 -7.55 3.31 16.36
CA PHE A 80 -7.33 2.65 17.65
C PHE A 80 -5.85 2.69 18.14
N ASN A 81 -5.16 3.81 17.92
CA ASN A 81 -3.73 3.99 18.23
C ASN A 81 -2.79 2.99 17.52
N GLY A 82 -3.24 2.49 16.37
CA GLY A 82 -2.45 1.60 15.54
C GLY A 82 -2.71 1.78 14.07
N ILE A 83 -2.10 0.89 13.30
CA ILE A 83 -2.21 0.85 11.85
C ILE A 83 -2.65 -0.53 11.39
N PHE A 84 -3.59 -0.54 10.48
CA PHE A 84 -4.04 -1.71 9.77
C PHE A 84 -3.30 -1.82 8.45
N LEU A 85 -2.84 -3.03 8.12
CA LEU A 85 -2.07 -3.32 6.93
C LEU A 85 -2.67 -4.53 6.20
N GLN A 86 -2.56 -4.51 4.88
CA GLN A 86 -2.87 -5.65 4.02
C GLN A 86 -1.59 -6.44 3.75
N ARG A 87 -1.51 -7.70 4.17
CA ARG A 87 -0.43 -8.63 3.81
C ARG A 87 -0.87 -9.51 2.66
N TRP A 88 0.01 -9.69 1.67
CA TRP A 88 -0.14 -10.68 0.62
C TRP A 88 0.37 -12.04 1.13
N ASP A 89 -0.53 -13.00 1.32
CA ASP A 89 -0.16 -14.36 1.73
C ASP A 89 0.19 -15.24 0.53
N ALA A 90 -0.42 -14.95 -0.63
CA ALA A 90 -0.15 -15.62 -1.90
C ALA A 90 0.55 -14.68 -2.89
N PRO A 91 1.54 -15.15 -3.69
CA PRO A 91 2.28 -14.32 -4.66
C PRO A 91 1.42 -13.72 -5.79
N ASP A 92 0.26 -14.31 -6.07
CA ASP A 92 -0.71 -13.84 -7.07
C ASP A 92 -1.74 -12.85 -6.47
N GLY A 93 -1.66 -12.61 -5.16
CA GLY A 93 -2.59 -11.79 -4.39
C GLY A 93 -4.00 -12.38 -4.30
N SER A 94 -4.15 -13.68 -4.48
CA SER A 94 -5.43 -14.39 -4.31
C SER A 94 -5.88 -14.42 -2.85
N THR A 95 -4.92 -14.56 -1.92
CA THR A 95 -5.14 -14.63 -0.48
C THR A 95 -4.41 -13.51 0.24
N THR A 96 -5.12 -12.87 1.15
CA THR A 96 -4.61 -11.75 1.96
C THR A 96 -4.99 -11.86 3.43
N SER A 97 -4.22 -11.20 4.27
CA SER A 97 -4.47 -11.08 5.70
C SER A 97 -4.50 -9.62 6.13
N LEU A 98 -5.42 -9.30 7.04
CA LEU A 98 -5.54 -8.02 7.72
C LEU A 98 -4.74 -8.07 9.01
N LEU A 99 -3.67 -7.29 9.06
CA LEU A 99 -2.82 -7.15 10.23
C LEU A 99 -3.12 -5.83 10.93
N PHE A 100 -2.97 -5.81 12.25
CA PHE A 100 -2.98 -4.62 13.07
C PHE A 100 -1.63 -4.50 13.79
N ILE A 101 -1.03 -3.32 13.72
CA ILE A 101 0.14 -2.95 14.51
C ILE A 101 -0.29 -1.93 15.55
N ASP A 102 -0.16 -2.29 16.81
CA ASP A 102 -0.31 -1.36 17.92
C ASP A 102 0.98 -0.53 18.04
N THR A 103 0.86 0.78 17.88
CA THR A 103 2.03 1.68 17.89
C THR A 103 2.51 2.04 19.29
N GLU A 104 1.70 1.77 20.33
CA GLU A 104 2.07 1.98 21.73
C GLU A 104 2.78 0.74 22.29
N THR A 105 2.21 -0.46 22.05
CA THR A 105 2.78 -1.71 22.56
C THR A 105 3.80 -2.34 21.61
N LEU A 106 3.91 -1.84 20.38
CA LEU A 106 4.76 -2.37 19.31
C LEU A 106 4.50 -3.86 19.06
N THR A 107 3.22 -4.25 19.08
CA THR A 107 2.78 -5.61 18.81
C THR A 107 2.07 -5.71 17.46
N VAL A 108 2.28 -6.83 16.77
CA VAL A 108 1.62 -7.15 15.51
C VAL A 108 0.62 -8.26 15.76
N LYS A 109 -0.63 -8.06 15.33
CA LYS A 109 -1.73 -9.02 15.45
C LYS A 109 -2.35 -9.28 14.09
N GLU A 110 -2.67 -10.54 13.82
CA GLU A 110 -3.48 -10.91 12.65
C GLU A 110 -4.95 -10.87 13.07
N ILE A 111 -5.73 -9.98 12.47
CA ILE A 111 -7.13 -9.81 12.85
C ILE A 111 -8.04 -10.71 12.02
N LYS A 112 -7.74 -10.81 10.72
CA LYS A 112 -8.47 -11.70 9.82
C LYS A 112 -7.53 -12.21 8.74
N THR A 113 -7.60 -13.51 8.48
CA THR A 113 -6.82 -14.20 7.46
C THR A 113 -7.72 -14.74 6.36
N ASP A 114 -7.12 -15.25 5.29
CA ASP A 114 -7.83 -15.91 4.18
C ASP A 114 -8.88 -15.00 3.51
N ILE A 115 -8.57 -13.71 3.37
CA ILE A 115 -9.45 -12.74 2.74
C ILE A 115 -9.27 -12.84 1.22
N SER A 116 -10.36 -13.17 0.54
CA SER A 116 -10.43 -13.22 -0.91
C SER A 116 -10.77 -11.83 -1.48
N GLY A 117 -9.75 -11.03 -1.80
CA GLY A 117 -9.98 -9.71 -2.40
C GLY A 117 -8.78 -8.78 -2.35
N LYS A 118 -8.62 -8.02 -3.44
CA LYS A 118 -7.49 -7.09 -3.62
C LYS A 118 -7.85 -5.65 -3.30
N ASN A 119 -9.08 -5.21 -3.59
CA ASN A 119 -9.50 -3.84 -3.25
C ASN A 119 -10.11 -3.77 -1.87
N TRP A 120 -9.48 -2.97 -1.02
CA TRP A 120 -9.82 -2.82 0.37
C TRP A 120 -10.32 -1.41 0.62
N SER A 121 -11.38 -1.30 1.40
CA SER A 121 -11.80 -0.02 1.95
C SER A 121 -12.22 -0.18 3.39
N ALA A 122 -11.96 0.84 4.19
CA ALA A 122 -12.33 0.88 5.59
C ALA A 122 -13.12 2.15 5.89
N TYR A 123 -14.16 2.03 6.71
CA TYR A 123 -14.99 3.16 7.13
C TYR A 123 -15.57 2.91 8.53
N LEU A 124 -15.89 3.99 9.24
CA LEU A 124 -16.49 3.91 10.56
C LEU A 124 -18.02 3.79 10.43
N GLN A 125 -18.61 2.81 11.10
CA GLN A 125 -20.06 2.63 11.18
C GLN A 125 -20.46 2.27 12.60
N ASN A 126 -21.34 3.07 13.22
CA ASN A 126 -21.86 2.83 14.57
C ASN A 126 -20.76 2.57 15.62
N ASN A 127 -19.67 3.33 15.58
CA ASN A 127 -18.51 3.19 16.46
C ASN A 127 -17.70 1.88 16.29
N ALA A 128 -17.98 1.11 15.24
CA ALA A 128 -17.16 -0.01 14.79
C ALA A 128 -16.42 0.39 13.51
N LEU A 129 -15.21 -0.11 13.34
CA LEU A 129 -14.46 0.04 12.11
C LEU A 129 -14.82 -1.12 11.18
N VAL A 130 -15.35 -0.81 10.00
CA VAL A 130 -15.79 -1.80 9.04
C VAL A 130 -14.83 -1.81 7.86
N PHE A 131 -14.28 -2.99 7.58
CA PHE A 131 -13.45 -3.27 6.42
C PHE A 131 -14.28 -4.02 5.40
N THR A 132 -14.24 -3.59 4.15
CA THR A 132 -14.86 -4.28 3.04
C THR A 132 -13.81 -4.67 2.03
N PHE A 133 -13.86 -5.93 1.62
CA PHE A 133 -12.91 -6.53 0.70
C PHE A 133 -13.69 -6.92 -0.56
N SER A 134 -13.33 -6.35 -1.71
CA SER A 134 -13.96 -6.72 -2.96
C SER A 134 -13.16 -7.83 -3.66
N GLY A 135 -13.76 -9.01 -3.74
CA GLY A 135 -13.34 -10.13 -4.60
C GLY A 135 -14.54 -10.63 -5.43
N ALA A 136 -14.54 -11.92 -5.78
CA ALA A 136 -15.71 -12.57 -6.40
C ALA A 136 -16.93 -12.59 -5.47
N ALA A 137 -16.72 -12.49 -4.16
CA ALA A 137 -17.72 -12.21 -3.15
C ALA A 137 -17.31 -10.96 -2.36
N LYS A 138 -18.30 -10.19 -1.87
CA LYS A 138 -18.04 -9.06 -0.97
C LYS A 138 -17.90 -9.61 0.45
N GLU A 139 -16.71 -9.53 1.00
CA GLU A 139 -16.46 -9.86 2.40
C GLU A 139 -16.46 -8.59 3.27
N VAL A 140 -16.89 -8.73 4.52
CA VAL A 140 -16.93 -7.64 5.50
C VAL A 140 -16.35 -8.12 6.82
N ALA A 141 -15.51 -7.30 7.45
CA ALA A 141 -15.06 -7.49 8.84
C ALA A 141 -15.38 -6.23 9.64
N ALA A 142 -16.02 -6.39 10.80
CA ALA A 142 -16.25 -5.31 11.74
C ALA A 142 -15.29 -5.51 12.92
N ILE A 143 -14.47 -4.50 13.20
CA ILE A 143 -13.44 -4.50 14.24
C ILE A 143 -13.77 -3.39 15.24
N THR A 144 -13.70 -3.74 16.51
CA THR A 144 -13.83 -2.85 17.65
C THR A 144 -12.51 -2.76 18.40
N VAL A 145 -12.44 -1.83 19.37
CA VAL A 145 -11.27 -1.70 20.27
C VAL A 145 -11.00 -2.99 21.06
N ALA A 146 -12.02 -3.84 21.27
CA ALA A 146 -11.83 -5.11 21.96
C ALA A 146 -11.00 -6.11 21.12
N ASP A 147 -11.14 -6.05 19.81
CA ASP A 147 -10.44 -6.93 18.86
C ASP A 147 -8.97 -6.53 18.68
N THR A 148 -8.60 -5.32 19.11
CA THR A 148 -7.23 -4.80 19.05
C THR A 148 -6.45 -4.97 20.36
N LYS A 149 -7.13 -5.26 21.48
CA LYS A 149 -6.52 -5.48 22.81
C LYS A 149 -5.98 -6.90 22.97
#